data_AF-U6M1G6-F1
#
_entry.id   AF-U6M1G6-F1
#
_cell.length_a   1.000
_cell.length_b   1.000
_cell.length_c   1.000
_cell.angle_alpha   90.00
_cell.angle_beta   90.00
_cell.angle_gamma   90.00
#
_symmetry.space_group_name_H-M   'P 1'
#
loop_
_entity.id
_entity.type
_entity.pdbx_description
1 polymer ?
#
loop_
_entity_poly.entity_id
_entity_poly.type
_entity_poly.pdbx_seq_one_letter_code
_entity_poly.pdbx_strand_id
1 'polypeptide(L)'
;MLRNASLFGKYLRCLGRGAQKGFKKKQILPPIPVKAYGRPPSAASQCGLFHDEDYNYYTKISFSLRKHRRKLKPNVLKKDFESEGLNTVVKNLKVTTSAIHAIDDAGGLDEYLLRTPPEELRSVLGEKMKAVIRFYERNPEVKEWALPWKSFASAYARGDPCQALYRHLRGKELYEMQMREEQRRYSPYFLPSVHNVHPLRQPFPEGSGDPQLPHLGWALNQAEASALRRRLGMAVNQTWRAEETAWAMRTIDAMRRSTTQQQRHCRQRS
;
A
#
# COMPACT_ATOMS: atom_id res chain seq x y z
N MET A 1 -15.01 -7.39 -24.48
CA MET A 1 -14.12 -6.62 -23.57
C MET A 1 -14.67 -5.21 -23.44
N LEU A 2 -14.96 -4.76 -22.21
CA LEU A 2 -15.85 -3.63 -21.90
C LEU A 2 -15.34 -2.29 -22.45
N ARG A 3 -16.19 -1.62 -23.24
CA ARG A 3 -15.89 -0.41 -24.02
C ARG A 3 -15.71 0.88 -23.21
N ASN A 4 -15.94 0.87 -21.90
CA ASN A 4 -15.96 2.09 -21.07
C ASN A 4 -15.14 1.94 -19.77
N ALA A 5 -13.81 1.84 -19.89
CA ALA A 5 -12.91 1.72 -18.73
C ALA A 5 -12.96 2.93 -17.76
N SER A 6 -13.42 4.10 -18.23
CA SER A 6 -13.65 5.29 -17.41
C SER A 6 -14.81 5.14 -16.42
N LEU A 7 -15.79 4.28 -16.73
CA LEU A 7 -16.93 4.00 -15.84
C LEU A 7 -16.55 3.09 -14.68
N PHE A 8 -15.52 2.24 -14.82
CA PHE A 8 -15.15 1.26 -13.81
C PHE A 8 -14.73 1.91 -12.48
N GLY A 9 -13.97 3.01 -12.54
CA GLY A 9 -13.59 3.78 -11.35
C GLY A 9 -14.74 4.58 -10.74
N LYS A 10 -15.69 5.08 -11.53
CA LYS A 10 -16.91 5.75 -11.02
C LYS A 10 -17.86 4.75 -10.36
N TYR A 11 -18.03 3.58 -10.95
CA TYR A 11 -18.86 2.49 -10.45
C TYR A 11 -18.30 1.89 -9.15
N LEU A 12 -17.00 1.58 -9.09
CA LEU A 12 -16.34 1.05 -7.88
C LEU A 12 -16.41 2.00 -6.67
N ARG A 13 -16.49 3.31 -6.92
CA ARG A 13 -16.67 4.33 -5.86
C ARG A 13 -18.07 4.30 -5.26
N CYS A 14 -19.10 4.02 -6.07
CA CYS A 14 -20.49 3.90 -5.60
C CYS A 14 -20.77 2.56 -4.92
N LEU A 15 -19.92 1.56 -5.12
CA LEU A 15 -19.99 0.28 -4.40
C LEU A 15 -19.41 0.42 -2.99
N GLY A 16 -19.90 -0.40 -2.05
CA GLY A 16 -19.46 -0.42 -0.66
C GLY A 16 -17.98 -0.81 -0.47
N ARG A 17 -17.44 -0.56 0.74
CA ARG A 17 -16.03 -0.79 1.10
C ARG A 17 -15.51 -2.21 0.79
N GLY A 18 -16.39 -3.21 0.76
CA GLY A 18 -16.05 -4.59 0.38
C GLY A 18 -15.61 -4.73 -1.08
N ALA A 19 -16.31 -4.07 -2.00
CA ALA A 19 -15.99 -4.11 -3.43
C ALA A 19 -14.75 -3.28 -3.80
N GLN A 20 -14.38 -2.33 -2.93
CA GLN A 20 -13.18 -1.51 -3.07
C GLN A 20 -11.90 -2.23 -2.60
N LYS A 21 -12.05 -3.38 -1.90
CA LYS A 21 -10.95 -4.17 -1.35
C LYS A 21 -10.15 -4.81 -2.49
N GLY A 22 -8.85 -4.51 -2.58
CA GLY A 22 -7.93 -5.00 -3.63
C GLY A 22 -7.57 -3.99 -4.71
N PHE A 23 -8.30 -2.87 -4.81
CA PHE A 23 -7.95 -1.79 -5.72
C PHE A 23 -6.96 -0.81 -5.07
N LYS A 24 -6.03 -0.27 -5.87
CA LYS A 24 -5.05 0.72 -5.38
C LYS A 24 -5.80 2.00 -5.03
N LYS A 25 -5.48 2.64 -3.89
CA LYS A 25 -6.10 3.90 -3.42
C LYS A 25 -6.25 4.97 -4.52
N LYS A 26 -5.24 5.07 -5.40
CA LYS A 26 -5.19 5.99 -6.54
C LYS A 26 -6.20 5.71 -7.67
N GLN A 27 -6.81 4.53 -7.71
CA GLN A 27 -7.87 4.15 -8.65
C GLN A 27 -9.28 4.55 -8.14
N ILE A 28 -9.39 4.92 -6.86
CA ILE A 28 -10.66 5.18 -6.15
C ILE A 28 -10.89 6.70 -5.97
N LEU A 29 -9.88 7.54 -6.22
CA LEU A 29 -9.99 9.00 -6.06
C LEU A 29 -10.86 9.62 -7.19
N PRO A 30 -11.67 10.65 -6.90
CA PRO A 30 -12.36 11.39 -7.96
C PRO A 30 -11.35 12.16 -8.82
N PRO A 31 -11.35 11.97 -10.15
CA PRO A 31 -10.58 12.84 -11.03
C PRO A 31 -11.21 14.24 -11.01
N ILE A 32 -10.37 15.28 -10.93
CA ILE A 32 -10.80 16.67 -11.12
C ILE A 32 -11.27 16.81 -12.59
N PRO A 33 -12.45 17.43 -12.85
CA PRO A 33 -12.95 17.62 -14.21
C PRO A 33 -11.99 18.52 -15.01
N VAL A 34 -11.87 18.24 -16.30
CA VAL A 34 -10.98 18.97 -17.22
C VAL A 34 -11.67 20.23 -17.73
N LYS A 35 -10.90 21.26 -18.10
CA LYS A 35 -11.39 22.38 -18.92
C LYS A 35 -11.85 21.83 -20.29
N ALA A 36 -13.15 21.75 -20.47
CA ALA A 36 -13.87 21.43 -21.70
C ALA A 36 -13.74 20.02 -22.31
N TYR A 37 -12.56 19.46 -22.63
CA TYR A 37 -12.45 18.14 -23.28
C TYR A 37 -11.07 17.50 -23.06
N GLY A 38 -10.93 16.56 -22.11
CA GLY A 38 -9.63 15.92 -21.89
C GLY A 38 -9.66 14.55 -21.24
N ARG A 39 -8.51 13.85 -21.35
CA ARG A 39 -8.31 12.53 -20.76
C ARG A 39 -8.40 12.61 -19.22
N PRO A 40 -8.95 11.59 -18.55
CA PRO A 40 -8.89 11.54 -17.09
C PRO A 40 -7.43 11.58 -16.66
N PRO A 41 -7.07 12.44 -15.69
CA PRO A 41 -5.69 12.57 -15.26
C PRO A 41 -5.17 11.25 -14.69
N SER A 42 -3.89 11.01 -14.91
CA SER A 42 -3.24 9.84 -14.35
C SER A 42 -3.13 9.94 -12.84
N ALA A 43 -3.16 8.77 -12.21
CA ALA A 43 -2.90 8.65 -10.79
C ALA A 43 -1.54 9.20 -10.33
N ALA A 44 -0.56 9.36 -11.23
CA ALA A 44 0.72 9.97 -10.89
C ALA A 44 0.57 11.49 -10.77
N SER A 45 -0.07 12.12 -11.76
CA SER A 45 -0.41 13.55 -11.76
C SER A 45 -1.27 13.93 -10.55
N GLN A 46 -2.26 13.08 -10.18
CA GLN A 46 -3.09 13.33 -8.99
C GLN A 46 -2.35 13.29 -7.64
N CYS A 47 -1.21 12.60 -7.57
CA CYS A 47 -0.41 12.44 -6.35
C CYS A 47 0.83 13.36 -6.32
N GLY A 48 1.03 14.22 -7.32
CA GLY A 48 2.15 15.15 -7.43
C GLY A 48 1.69 16.49 -8.00
N LEU A 49 2.61 17.40 -8.31
CA LEU A 49 2.29 18.68 -8.96
C LEU A 49 2.83 18.66 -10.39
N PHE A 50 1.93 18.51 -11.37
CA PHE A 50 2.33 18.30 -12.76
C PHE A 50 1.96 19.48 -13.68
N HIS A 51 1.18 20.45 -13.19
CA HIS A 51 0.79 21.65 -13.92
C HIS A 51 0.25 21.32 -15.33
N ASP A 52 -0.89 20.62 -15.34
CA ASP A 52 -1.56 20.03 -16.51
C ASP A 52 -0.76 19.01 -17.36
N GLU A 53 0.51 18.74 -17.06
CA GLU A 53 1.24 17.65 -17.72
C GLU A 53 0.74 16.25 -17.31
N ASP A 54 0.78 15.32 -18.26
CA ASP A 54 0.51 13.92 -18.01
C ASP A 54 1.18 13.00 -19.05
N TYR A 55 0.99 11.68 -18.92
CA TYR A 55 1.40 10.72 -19.92
C TYR A 55 0.71 10.97 -21.26
N ASN A 56 1.51 11.29 -22.27
CA ASN A 56 1.04 11.41 -23.64
C ASN A 56 1.34 10.12 -24.45
N TYR A 57 0.71 9.98 -25.60
CA TYR A 57 0.92 8.89 -26.54
C TYR A 57 1.04 9.47 -27.94
N TYR A 58 2.09 9.06 -28.66
CA TYR A 58 2.20 9.36 -30.09
C TYR A 58 2.35 8.07 -30.88
N THR A 59 1.97 8.13 -32.15
CA THR A 59 2.11 7.01 -33.08
C THR A 59 3.26 7.31 -34.00
N LYS A 60 4.32 6.51 -33.93
CA LYS A 60 5.40 6.53 -34.93
C LYS A 60 4.97 5.67 -36.12
N ILE A 61 5.06 6.21 -37.32
CA ILE A 61 4.84 5.47 -38.56
C ILE A 61 6.22 5.05 -39.08
N SER A 62 6.41 3.76 -39.34
CA SER A 62 7.64 3.25 -39.96
C SER A 62 7.62 3.50 -41.48
N PHE A 63 8.77 3.31 -42.12
CA PHE A 63 8.87 3.29 -43.58
C PHE A 63 7.90 2.27 -44.21
N SER A 64 7.71 1.11 -43.58
CA SER A 64 6.73 0.08 -43.96
C SER A 64 5.27 0.42 -43.64
N LEU A 65 4.96 1.69 -43.36
CA LEU A 65 3.63 2.21 -42.99
C LEU A 65 3.00 1.56 -41.75
N ARG A 66 3.78 0.83 -40.94
CA ARG A 66 3.30 0.24 -39.68
C ARG A 66 3.23 1.30 -38.59
N LYS A 67 2.12 1.30 -37.86
CA LYS A 67 1.82 2.25 -36.78
C LYS A 67 2.25 1.68 -35.43
N HIS A 68 3.26 2.29 -34.81
CA HIS A 68 3.74 1.92 -33.48
C HIS A 68 3.40 2.99 -32.46
N ARG A 69 2.53 2.66 -31.49
CA ARG A 69 2.17 3.60 -30.42
C ARG A 69 3.24 3.60 -29.33
N ARG A 70 3.80 4.77 -29.04
CA ARG A 70 4.77 5.00 -27.96
C ARG A 70 4.15 5.84 -26.85
N LYS A 71 4.47 5.50 -25.61
CA LYS A 71 4.05 6.24 -24.42
C LYS A 71 5.14 7.26 -24.06
N LEU A 72 4.78 8.53 -24.04
CA LEU A 72 5.62 9.62 -23.55
C LEU A 72 5.39 9.76 -22.04
N LYS A 73 6.49 9.92 -21.30
CA LYS A 73 6.46 10.17 -19.86
C LYS A 73 6.92 11.62 -19.64
N PRO A 74 6.22 12.38 -18.78
CA PRO A 74 6.73 13.68 -18.37
C PRO A 74 8.02 13.51 -17.55
N ASN A 75 8.84 14.56 -17.51
CA ASN A 75 10.06 14.56 -16.70
C ASN A 75 9.69 14.86 -15.24
N VAL A 76 9.67 13.83 -14.40
CA VAL A 76 9.24 13.95 -13.00
C VAL A 76 10.45 13.90 -12.08
N LEU A 77 10.62 14.98 -11.31
CA LEU A 77 11.66 15.13 -10.30
C LEU A 77 11.06 14.99 -8.90
N LYS A 78 11.90 14.66 -7.92
CA LYS A 78 11.55 14.77 -6.50
C LYS A 78 12.27 15.98 -5.94
N LYS A 79 11.52 16.94 -5.41
CA LYS A 79 12.07 18.14 -4.78
C LYS A 79 11.42 18.39 -3.43
N ASP A 80 12.17 19.07 -2.58
CA ASP A 80 11.71 19.55 -1.28
C ASP A 80 11.33 21.03 -1.44
N PHE A 81 10.20 21.42 -0.88
CA PHE A 81 9.72 22.81 -0.91
C PHE A 81 9.42 23.28 0.49
N GLU A 82 9.88 24.47 0.83
CA GLU A 82 9.52 25.14 2.06
C GLU A 82 8.17 25.87 1.85
N SER A 83 7.26 25.71 2.81
CA SER A 83 5.93 26.32 2.77
C SER A 83 5.65 26.99 4.10
N GLU A 84 5.49 28.30 4.07
CA GLU A 84 5.13 29.12 5.22
C GLU A 84 3.65 28.93 5.57
N GLY A 85 2.81 28.77 4.54
CA GLY A 85 1.39 28.48 4.67
C GLY A 85 1.14 27.18 5.43
N LEU A 86 1.92 26.13 5.15
CA LEU A 86 1.81 24.82 5.81
C LEU A 86 2.70 24.68 7.06
N ASN A 87 3.48 25.70 7.42
CA ASN A 87 4.45 25.71 8.53
C ASN A 87 5.40 24.50 8.52
N THR A 88 5.72 23.97 7.34
CA THR A 88 6.50 22.74 7.20
C THR A 88 7.24 22.67 5.87
N VAL A 89 8.36 21.94 5.85
CA VAL A 89 9.04 21.55 4.60
C VAL A 89 8.34 20.33 4.00
N VAL A 90 7.79 20.50 2.80
CA VAL A 90 7.14 19.43 2.03
C VAL A 90 8.22 18.60 1.35
N LYS A 91 8.63 17.53 2.04
CA LYS A 91 9.68 16.62 1.56
C LYS A 91 9.22 15.69 0.43
N ASN A 92 10.12 15.44 -0.51
CA ASN A 92 10.02 14.46 -1.59
C ASN A 92 8.77 14.63 -2.48
N LEU A 93 8.40 15.87 -2.80
CA LEU A 93 7.29 16.17 -3.67
C LEU A 93 7.64 15.80 -5.12
N LYS A 94 6.74 15.08 -5.79
CA LYS A 94 6.89 14.74 -7.22
C LYS A 94 6.40 15.90 -8.06
N VAL A 95 7.31 16.50 -8.82
CA VAL A 95 7.03 17.71 -9.60
C VAL A 95 7.57 17.57 -11.01
N THR A 96 6.85 18.08 -12.01
CA THR A 96 7.33 18.18 -13.39
C THR A 96 8.17 19.44 -13.60
N THR A 97 8.94 19.50 -14.69
CA THR A 97 9.71 20.71 -15.01
C THR A 97 8.80 21.93 -15.24
N SER A 98 7.66 21.78 -15.91
CA SER A 98 6.67 22.86 -16.04
C SER A 98 6.13 23.34 -14.70
N ALA A 99 5.81 22.43 -13.79
CA ALA A 99 5.32 22.79 -12.47
C ALA A 99 6.39 23.50 -11.64
N ILE A 100 7.68 23.17 -11.79
CA ILE A 100 8.78 23.93 -11.16
C ILE A 100 8.80 25.36 -11.71
N HIS A 101 8.76 25.54 -13.04
CA HIS A 101 8.73 26.88 -13.63
C HIS A 101 7.50 27.69 -13.18
N ALA A 102 6.32 27.08 -13.15
CA ALA A 102 5.11 27.75 -12.68
C ALA A 102 5.17 28.12 -11.18
N ILE A 103 5.87 27.33 -10.36
CA ILE A 103 6.12 27.66 -8.95
C ILE A 103 7.07 28.86 -8.84
N ASP A 104 8.13 28.88 -9.64
CA ASP A 104 9.11 29.97 -9.66
C ASP A 104 8.45 31.28 -10.18
N ASP A 105 7.64 31.20 -11.24
CA ASP A 105 6.91 32.33 -11.82
C ASP A 105 5.86 32.91 -10.86
N ALA A 106 5.24 32.06 -10.04
CA ALA A 106 4.31 32.50 -9.00
C ALA A 106 5.02 33.10 -7.77
N GLY A 107 6.34 32.92 -7.63
CA GLY A 107 7.11 33.41 -6.49
C GLY A 107 7.11 32.48 -5.28
N GLY A 108 6.77 31.20 -5.45
CA GLY A 108 6.82 30.19 -4.39
C GLY A 108 5.70 29.16 -4.45
N LEU A 109 5.83 28.10 -3.64
CA LEU A 109 4.86 27.00 -3.63
C LEU A 109 3.47 27.43 -3.17
N ASP A 110 3.40 28.27 -2.15
CA ASP A 110 2.12 28.67 -1.55
C ASP A 110 1.33 29.58 -2.49
N GLU A 111 2.00 30.58 -3.07
CA GLU A 111 1.38 31.48 -4.05
C GLU A 111 0.96 30.73 -5.30
N TYR A 112 1.80 29.79 -5.79
CA TYR A 112 1.43 28.88 -6.86
C TYR A 112 0.12 28.13 -6.56
N LEU A 113 -0.01 27.53 -5.38
CA LEU A 113 -1.20 26.79 -5.00
C LEU A 113 -2.44 27.68 -4.90
N LEU A 114 -2.30 28.90 -4.37
CA LEU A 114 -3.41 29.82 -4.17
C LEU A 114 -3.89 30.43 -5.50
N ARG A 115 -2.96 30.88 -6.35
CA ARG A 115 -3.22 31.54 -7.63
C ARG A 115 -3.66 30.57 -8.73
N THR A 116 -3.09 29.37 -8.78
CA THR A 116 -3.37 28.42 -9.87
C THR A 116 -4.82 27.90 -9.77
N PRO A 117 -5.61 27.96 -10.86
CA PRO A 117 -6.95 27.39 -10.88
C PRO A 117 -6.91 25.86 -10.83
N PRO A 118 -7.99 25.21 -10.34
CA PRO A 118 -8.03 23.74 -10.18
C PRO A 118 -7.84 22.98 -11.50
N GLU A 119 -8.22 23.61 -12.62
CA GLU A 119 -8.10 23.06 -13.97
C GLU A 119 -6.64 22.90 -14.40
N GLU A 120 -5.80 23.89 -14.11
CA GLU A 120 -4.36 23.89 -14.46
C GLU A 120 -3.54 23.13 -13.41
N LEU A 121 -3.89 23.29 -12.13
CA LEU A 121 -3.23 22.57 -11.04
C LEU A 121 -3.41 21.06 -11.18
N ARG A 122 -4.62 20.64 -11.58
CA ARG A 122 -5.01 19.27 -11.93
C ARG A 122 -4.50 18.20 -10.95
N SER A 123 -4.44 18.51 -9.66
CA SER A 123 -3.87 17.62 -8.64
C SER A 123 -4.69 17.61 -7.36
N VAL A 124 -5.14 16.42 -6.95
CA VAL A 124 -5.78 16.22 -5.64
C VAL A 124 -4.84 16.54 -4.49
N LEU A 125 -3.54 16.30 -4.65
CA LEU A 125 -2.56 16.67 -3.63
C LEU A 125 -2.47 18.18 -3.49
N GLY A 126 -2.33 18.91 -4.60
CA GLY A 126 -2.28 20.37 -4.61
C GLY A 126 -3.54 21.00 -4.02
N GLU A 127 -4.72 20.52 -4.41
CA GLU A 127 -6.01 20.98 -3.85
C GLU A 127 -6.10 20.76 -2.34
N LYS A 128 -5.60 19.63 -1.83
CA LYS A 128 -5.57 19.39 -0.38
C LYS A 128 -4.65 20.37 0.33
N MET A 129 -3.48 20.64 -0.23
CA MET A 129 -2.53 21.61 0.34
C MET A 129 -3.15 23.01 0.35
N LYS A 130 -3.68 23.46 -0.80
CA LYS A 130 -4.43 24.73 -0.94
C LYS A 130 -5.54 24.85 0.09
N ALA A 131 -6.32 23.79 0.29
CA ALA A 131 -7.44 23.80 1.21
C ALA A 131 -7.03 23.73 2.70
N VAL A 132 -5.80 23.29 3.00
CA VAL A 132 -5.20 23.39 4.34
C VAL A 132 -4.63 24.78 4.58
N ILE A 133 -3.95 25.38 3.59
CA ILE A 133 -3.46 26.77 3.67
C ILE A 133 -4.62 27.72 3.98
N ARG A 134 -5.70 27.66 3.20
CA ARG A 134 -6.93 28.44 3.43
C ARG A 134 -7.59 28.18 4.79
N PHE A 135 -7.42 26.96 5.33
CA PHE A 135 -7.95 26.61 6.65
C PHE A 135 -7.13 27.24 7.77
N TYR A 136 -5.81 27.30 7.62
CA TYR A 136 -4.92 28.00 8.55
C TYR A 136 -5.05 29.52 8.50
N GLU A 137 -5.26 30.10 7.32
CA GLU A 137 -5.57 31.53 7.18
C GLU A 137 -6.83 31.93 7.97
N ARG A 138 -7.83 31.04 8.01
CA ARG A 138 -9.06 31.26 8.78
C ARG A 138 -8.90 31.00 10.28
N ASN A 139 -8.06 30.05 10.65
CA ASN A 139 -7.90 29.56 12.03
C ASN A 139 -6.42 29.61 12.44
N PRO A 140 -5.89 30.78 12.83
CA PRO A 140 -4.49 30.92 13.22
C PRO A 140 -4.14 30.05 14.45
N GLU A 141 -5.05 29.90 15.40
CA GLU A 141 -4.89 29.06 16.60
C GLU A 141 -4.52 27.60 16.24
N VAL A 142 -5.11 27.06 15.17
CA VAL A 142 -4.85 25.68 14.75
C VAL A 142 -3.49 25.55 14.06
N LYS A 143 -3.00 26.63 13.43
CA LYS A 143 -1.65 26.70 12.85
C LYS A 143 -0.59 26.67 13.95
N GLU A 144 -0.85 27.32 15.08
CA GLU A 144 0.06 27.40 16.24
C GLU A 144 0.33 26.05 16.89
N TRP A 145 -0.61 25.10 16.83
CA TRP A 145 -0.38 23.74 17.35
C TRP A 145 0.78 23.01 16.66
N ALA A 146 1.25 23.50 15.50
CA ALA A 146 2.38 22.97 14.74
C ALA A 146 2.24 21.47 14.38
N LEU A 147 1.01 21.02 14.16
CA LEU A 147 0.75 19.65 13.70
C LEU A 147 1.18 19.49 12.24
N PRO A 148 1.54 18.26 11.82
CA PRO A 148 1.74 17.99 10.41
C PRO A 148 0.47 18.33 9.62
N TRP A 149 0.61 19.12 8.55
CA TRP A 149 -0.52 19.54 7.72
C TRP A 149 -1.39 18.38 7.20
N LYS A 150 -0.79 17.18 7.06
CA LYS A 150 -1.48 15.94 6.65
C LYS A 150 -2.61 15.54 7.61
N SER A 151 -2.52 15.92 8.89
CA SER A 151 -3.58 15.72 9.88
C SER A 151 -4.87 16.42 9.46
N PHE A 152 -4.76 17.57 8.79
CA PHE A 152 -5.88 18.39 8.30
C PHE A 152 -6.17 18.22 6.80
N ALA A 153 -5.49 17.30 6.11
CA ALA A 153 -5.67 17.10 4.67
C ALA A 153 -7.08 16.59 4.28
N SER A 154 -7.84 16.04 5.23
CA SER A 154 -9.24 15.63 5.01
C SER A 154 -10.20 16.76 5.34
N ALA A 155 -11.30 16.89 4.61
CA ALA A 155 -12.38 17.84 4.95
C ALA A 155 -12.96 17.56 6.34
N TYR A 156 -13.14 16.28 6.69
CA TYR A 156 -13.63 15.88 8.02
C TYR A 156 -12.72 16.38 9.16
N ALA A 157 -11.40 16.26 8.98
CA ALA A 157 -10.44 16.69 10.00
C ALA A 157 -10.40 18.22 10.20
N ARG A 158 -10.79 18.98 9.17
CA ARG A 158 -10.92 20.44 9.24
C ARG A 158 -12.25 20.88 9.87
N GLY A 159 -13.28 20.03 9.83
CA GLY A 159 -14.54 20.27 10.54
C GLY A 159 -14.33 20.26 12.05
N ASP A 160 -13.62 19.25 12.55
CA ASP A 160 -13.35 19.06 13.99
C ASP A 160 -11.84 19.04 14.29
N PRO A 161 -11.18 20.21 14.39
CA PRO A 161 -9.72 20.28 14.54
C PRO A 161 -9.22 19.69 15.85
N CYS A 162 -9.95 19.84 16.96
CA CYS A 162 -9.60 19.24 18.25
C CYS A 162 -9.59 17.70 18.19
N GLN A 163 -10.52 17.10 17.42
CA GLN A 163 -10.54 15.66 17.22
C GLN A 163 -9.34 15.19 16.37
N ALA A 164 -8.96 15.97 15.35
CA ALA A 164 -7.77 15.70 14.56
C ALA A 164 -6.49 15.77 15.42
N LEU A 165 -6.39 16.76 16.30
CA LEU A 165 -5.33 16.91 17.30
C LEU A 165 -5.25 15.67 18.20
N TYR A 166 -6.36 15.28 18.83
CA TYR A 166 -6.41 14.10 19.69
C TYR A 166 -5.96 12.83 18.96
N ARG A 167 -6.47 12.60 17.74
CA ARG A 167 -6.09 11.42 16.93
C ARG A 167 -4.59 11.42 16.61
N HIS A 168 -4.01 12.59 16.33
CA HIS A 168 -2.58 12.70 16.05
C HIS A 168 -1.74 12.43 17.30
N LEU A 169 -2.04 13.08 18.42
CA LEU A 169 -1.34 12.89 19.69
C LEU A 169 -1.43 11.44 20.17
N ARG A 170 -2.63 10.86 20.13
CA ARG A 170 -2.83 9.45 20.50
C ARG A 170 -2.04 8.49 19.62
N GLY A 171 -1.99 8.76 18.31
CA GLY A 171 -1.18 7.98 17.38
C GLY A 171 0.33 8.11 17.66
N LYS A 172 0.79 9.32 18.02
CA LYS A 172 2.17 9.59 18.40
C LYS A 172 2.56 8.84 19.68
N GLU A 173 1.72 8.90 20.73
CA GLU A 173 1.93 8.14 21.98
C GLU A 173 2.10 6.65 21.72
N LEU A 174 1.19 6.05 20.93
CA LEU A 174 1.24 4.62 20.61
C LEU A 174 2.50 4.27 19.81
N TYR A 175 2.90 5.12 18.87
CA TYR A 175 4.13 4.93 18.11
C TYR A 175 5.37 5.01 19.01
N GLU A 176 5.44 5.99 19.91
CA GLU A 176 6.53 6.11 20.88
C GLU A 176 6.58 4.91 21.83
N MET A 177 5.43 4.41 22.29
CA MET A 177 5.37 3.18 23.08
C MET A 177 5.92 1.98 22.31
N GLN A 178 5.49 1.79 21.05
CA GLN A 178 5.99 0.73 20.18
C GLN A 178 7.50 0.86 19.92
N MET A 179 7.99 2.05 19.60
CA MET A 179 9.41 2.31 19.40
C MET A 179 10.22 2.04 20.68
N ARG A 180 9.70 2.40 21.86
CA ARG A 180 10.33 2.06 23.15
C ARG A 180 10.36 0.55 23.36
N GLU A 181 9.31 -0.18 23.00
CA GLU A 181 9.28 -1.66 23.06
C GLU A 181 10.24 -2.32 22.08
N GLU A 182 10.39 -1.77 20.87
CA GLU A 182 11.38 -2.25 19.91
C GLU A 182 12.81 -1.97 20.41
N GLN A 183 13.07 -0.75 20.87
CA GLN A 183 14.35 -0.39 21.48
C GLN A 183 14.67 -1.26 22.70
N ARG A 184 13.67 -1.60 23.53
CA ARG A 184 13.79 -2.57 24.62
C ARG A 184 14.26 -3.93 24.14
N ARG A 185 13.71 -4.42 23.03
CA ARG A 185 14.06 -5.74 22.47
C ARG A 185 15.49 -5.78 21.93
N TYR A 186 15.99 -4.66 21.39
CA TYR A 186 17.27 -4.59 20.68
C TYR A 186 18.40 -3.88 21.45
N SER A 187 18.14 -3.32 22.63
CA SER A 187 19.16 -2.58 23.40
C SER A 187 19.90 -3.48 24.40
N PRO A 188 21.25 -3.51 24.40
CA PRO A 188 22.06 -4.22 25.40
C PRO A 188 21.80 -3.81 26.85
N TYR A 189 21.37 -2.58 27.07
CA TYR A 189 21.37 -1.90 28.37
C TYR A 189 19.99 -1.38 28.75
N PHE A 190 18.93 -2.11 28.42
CA PHE A 190 17.59 -1.66 28.81
C PHE A 190 17.41 -1.76 30.33
N LEU A 191 17.47 -0.61 31.02
CA LEU A 191 17.16 -0.48 32.44
C LEU A 191 15.67 -0.80 32.68
N PRO A 192 15.33 -1.76 33.55
CA PRO A 192 13.95 -1.99 33.93
C PRO A 192 13.35 -0.79 34.70
N SER A 193 12.02 -0.81 34.85
CA SER A 193 11.25 0.16 35.64
C SER A 193 11.89 0.42 37.02
N VAL A 194 11.71 1.64 37.54
CA VAL A 194 12.32 2.26 38.75
C VAL A 194 12.34 1.36 40.01
N HIS A 195 11.52 0.31 40.04
CA HIS A 195 11.45 -0.67 41.13
C HIS A 195 12.58 -1.71 41.10
N ASN A 196 13.31 -1.85 39.98
CA ASN A 196 14.45 -2.75 39.85
C ASN A 196 15.72 -1.91 39.63
N VAL A 197 16.53 -1.79 40.68
CA VAL A 197 17.71 -0.90 40.72
C VAL A 197 18.90 -1.44 39.93
N HIS A 198 18.85 -2.70 39.49
CA HIS A 198 19.93 -3.35 38.75
C HIS A 198 19.60 -3.47 37.26
N PRO A 199 20.54 -3.10 36.36
CA PRO A 199 20.40 -3.39 34.94
C PRO A 199 20.42 -4.91 34.77
N LEU A 200 19.30 -5.49 34.36
CA LEU A 200 19.26 -6.90 33.98
C LEU A 200 20.04 -7.04 32.66
N ARG A 201 21.18 -7.74 32.71
CA ARG A 201 21.93 -8.10 31.50
C ARG A 201 21.01 -8.99 30.66
N GLN A 202 20.60 -8.50 29.49
CA GLN A 202 19.92 -9.37 28.54
C GLN A 202 20.91 -10.48 28.15
N PRO A 203 20.52 -11.77 28.16
CA PRO A 203 21.44 -12.82 27.75
C PRO A 203 21.82 -12.58 26.29
N PHE A 204 23.08 -12.24 26.06
CA PHE A 204 23.67 -12.24 24.73
C PHE A 204 23.81 -13.69 24.27
N PRO A 205 23.46 -14.04 23.03
CA PRO A 205 23.77 -15.35 22.47
C PRO A 205 25.28 -15.40 22.13
N GLU A 206 26.13 -15.23 23.14
CA GLU A 206 27.57 -15.47 23.05
C GLU A 206 27.83 -16.92 23.47
N GLY A 207 27.72 -17.83 22.50
CA GLY A 207 28.35 -19.15 22.57
C GLY A 207 27.72 -20.20 23.49
N SER A 208 26.41 -20.44 23.43
CA SER A 208 25.80 -21.64 24.06
C SER A 208 24.94 -22.45 23.08
N GLY A 209 25.54 -23.51 22.54
CA GLY A 209 24.87 -24.64 21.85
C GLY A 209 24.36 -24.35 20.44
N ASP A 210 24.43 -25.35 19.56
CA ASP A 210 23.64 -25.37 18.32
C ASP A 210 22.22 -24.92 18.65
N PRO A 211 21.60 -24.06 17.82
CA PRO A 211 20.29 -23.50 18.14
C PRO A 211 19.32 -24.66 18.35
N GLN A 212 18.90 -24.88 19.60
CA GLN A 212 17.62 -25.53 19.81
C GLN A 212 16.62 -24.61 19.14
N LEU A 213 16.20 -25.02 17.94
CA LEU A 213 15.04 -24.45 17.24
C LEU A 213 13.99 -24.20 18.31
N PRO A 214 13.43 -22.98 18.39
CA PRO A 214 12.47 -22.64 19.43
C PRO A 214 11.48 -23.78 19.48
N HIS A 215 11.30 -24.44 20.64
CA HIS A 215 10.39 -25.58 20.73
C HIS A 215 9.07 -25.15 20.10
N LEU A 216 8.81 -25.62 18.89
CA LEU A 216 7.57 -25.34 18.21
C LEU A 216 6.62 -26.29 18.95
N GLY A 217 6.03 -25.83 20.05
CA GLY A 217 5.12 -26.67 20.86
C GLY A 217 4.01 -27.28 20.00
N TRP A 218 3.62 -26.56 18.94
CA TRP A 218 2.70 -27.06 17.92
C TRP A 218 3.31 -28.05 16.91
N ALA A 219 4.63 -28.13 16.74
CA ALA A 219 5.28 -29.08 15.82
C ALA A 219 5.53 -30.46 16.48
N LEU A 220 5.63 -30.52 17.81
CA LEU A 220 5.70 -31.78 18.57
C LEU A 220 4.31 -32.39 18.78
N ASN A 221 3.27 -31.55 18.93
CA ASN A 221 1.87 -31.99 19.00
C ASN A 221 1.19 -31.95 17.63
N GLN A 222 1.05 -33.11 16.99
CA GLN A 222 0.46 -33.23 15.65
C GLN A 222 -0.98 -32.69 15.55
N ALA A 223 -1.73 -32.74 16.66
CA ALA A 223 -3.08 -32.17 16.76
C ALA A 223 -3.07 -30.63 16.64
N GLU A 224 -2.17 -29.95 17.35
CA GLU A 224 -2.05 -28.49 17.35
C GLU A 224 -1.48 -27.97 16.02
N ALA A 225 -0.51 -28.70 15.44
CA ALA A 225 -0.02 -28.44 14.09
C ALA A 225 -1.15 -28.44 13.06
N SER A 226 -2.05 -29.42 13.15
CA SER A 226 -3.19 -29.55 12.24
C SER A 226 -4.21 -28.43 12.42
N ALA A 227 -4.46 -28.00 13.67
CA ALA A 227 -5.35 -26.89 13.99
C ALA A 227 -4.81 -25.55 13.48
N LEU A 228 -3.51 -25.31 13.62
CA LEU A 228 -2.83 -24.13 13.09
C LEU A 228 -2.88 -24.11 11.55
N ARG A 229 -2.59 -25.24 10.89
CA ARG A 229 -2.67 -25.38 9.42
C ARG A 229 -4.09 -25.17 8.88
N ARG A 230 -5.12 -25.57 9.64
CA ARG A 230 -6.52 -25.25 9.34
C ARG A 230 -6.82 -23.75 9.50
N ARG A 231 -6.37 -23.12 10.60
CA ARG A 231 -6.54 -21.67 10.83
C ARG A 231 -5.85 -20.81 9.78
N LEU A 232 -4.68 -21.22 9.31
CA LEU A 232 -3.90 -20.53 8.26
C LEU A 232 -4.38 -20.84 6.84
N GLY A 233 -5.42 -21.68 6.66
CA GLY A 233 -5.96 -22.00 5.34
C GLY A 233 -5.06 -22.86 4.45
N MET A 234 -3.99 -23.44 5.00
CA MET A 234 -3.02 -24.27 4.26
C MET A 234 -3.44 -25.74 4.13
N ALA A 235 -4.57 -26.13 4.73
CA ALA A 235 -5.08 -27.50 4.74
C ALA A 235 -5.73 -27.95 3.41
N VAL A 236 -5.74 -27.11 2.37
CA VAL A 236 -6.37 -27.44 1.07
C VAL A 236 -5.55 -28.45 0.25
N ASN A 237 -4.25 -28.64 0.54
CA ASN A 237 -3.38 -29.46 -0.30
C ASN A 237 -3.21 -30.93 0.13
N GLN A 238 -3.81 -31.36 1.25
CA GLN A 238 -3.69 -32.77 1.70
C GLN A 238 -4.78 -33.69 1.16
N THR A 239 -5.98 -33.17 0.87
CA THR A 239 -7.06 -33.96 0.25
C THR A 239 -6.65 -34.44 -1.15
N TRP A 240 -5.98 -33.59 -1.93
CA TRP A 240 -5.46 -33.95 -3.26
C TRP A 240 -4.44 -35.10 -3.21
N ARG A 241 -3.49 -35.09 -2.25
CA ARG A 241 -2.54 -36.20 -2.10
C ARG A 241 -3.20 -37.48 -1.59
N ALA A 242 -4.17 -37.38 -0.69
CA ALA A 242 -4.92 -38.54 -0.20
C ALA A 242 -5.73 -39.19 -1.33
N GLU A 243 -6.38 -38.39 -2.18
CA GLU A 243 -7.10 -38.87 -3.37
C GLU A 243 -6.16 -39.48 -4.42
N GLU A 244 -4.98 -38.89 -4.66
CA GLU A 244 -3.96 -39.47 -5.54
C GLU A 244 -3.43 -40.82 -5.01
N THR A 245 -3.15 -40.93 -3.71
CA THR A 245 -2.71 -42.22 -3.11
C THR A 245 -3.82 -43.26 -3.12
N ALA A 246 -5.07 -42.87 -2.89
CA ALA A 246 -6.22 -43.79 -2.94
C ALA A 246 -6.50 -44.25 -4.38
N TRP A 247 -6.30 -43.38 -5.37
CA TRP A 247 -6.41 -43.74 -6.79
C TRP A 247 -5.28 -44.69 -7.20
N ALA A 248 -4.04 -44.43 -6.79
CA ALA A 248 -2.88 -45.28 -7.05
C ALA A 248 -3.00 -46.68 -6.40
N MET A 249 -3.52 -46.77 -5.17
CA MET A 249 -3.77 -48.05 -4.52
C MET A 249 -4.87 -48.86 -5.22
N ARG A 250 -5.94 -48.20 -5.69
CA ARG A 250 -7.01 -48.88 -6.44
C ARG A 250 -6.53 -49.40 -7.79
N THR A 251 -5.64 -48.69 -8.48
CA THR A 251 -5.04 -49.17 -9.75
C THR A 251 -4.10 -50.35 -9.52
N ILE A 252 -3.28 -50.33 -8.46
CA ILE A 252 -2.42 -51.47 -8.11
C ILE A 252 -3.26 -52.72 -7.76
N ASP A 253 -4.34 -52.55 -6.99
CA ASP A 253 -5.25 -53.66 -6.66
C ASP A 253 -5.98 -54.22 -7.89
N ALA A 254 -6.37 -53.35 -8.83
CA ALA A 254 -6.96 -53.79 -10.10
C ALA A 254 -5.97 -54.61 -10.95
N MET A 255 -4.70 -54.17 -11.04
CA MET A 255 -3.63 -54.91 -11.72
C MET A 255 -3.31 -56.25 -11.04
N ARG A 256 -3.38 -56.33 -9.71
CA ARG A 256 -3.19 -57.59 -8.97
C ARG A 256 -4.33 -58.58 -9.24
N ARG A 257 -5.59 -58.09 -9.31
CA ARG A 257 -6.75 -58.94 -9.63
C ARG A 257 -6.72 -59.46 -11.06
N SER A 258 -6.26 -58.66 -12.02
CA SER A 258 -6.11 -59.11 -13.41
C SER A 258 -5.02 -60.17 -13.55
N THR A 259 -3.89 -60.02 -12.87
CA THR A 259 -2.83 -61.06 -12.85
C THR A 259 -3.28 -62.34 -12.15
N THR A 260 -4.08 -62.26 -11.08
CA THR A 260 -4.65 -63.48 -10.46
C THR A 260 -5.69 -64.15 -11.35
N GLN A 261 -6.50 -63.40 -12.10
CA GLN A 261 -7.41 -63.98 -13.10
C GLN A 261 -6.66 -64.64 -14.25
N GLN A 262 -5.57 -64.04 -14.73
CA GLN A 262 -4.73 -64.62 -15.79
C GLN A 262 -4.06 -65.92 -15.34
N GLN A 263 -3.54 -65.97 -14.10
CA GLN A 263 -2.97 -67.20 -13.55
C GLN A 263 -4.01 -68.31 -13.32
N ARG A 264 -5.24 -67.94 -12.90
CA ARG A 264 -6.35 -68.90 -12.80
C ARG A 264 -6.78 -69.43 -14.17
N HIS A 265 -6.77 -68.59 -15.20
CA HIS A 265 -7.12 -69.02 -16.55
C HIS A 265 -6.04 -69.92 -17.19
N CYS A 266 -4.74 -69.70 -16.87
CA CYS A 266 -3.67 -70.61 -17.28
C CYS A 266 -3.74 -71.98 -16.60
N ARG A 267 -4.12 -72.06 -15.31
CA ARG A 267 -4.29 -73.34 -14.59
C ARG A 267 -5.50 -74.17 -15.02
N GLN A 268 -6.46 -73.58 -15.72
CA GLN A 268 -7.63 -74.31 -16.26
C GLN A 268 -7.42 -74.81 -17.70
N ARG A 269 -6.26 -74.54 -18.32
CA ARG A 269 -5.92 -74.96 -19.69
C ARG A 269 -4.72 -75.92 -19.77
N SER A 270 -4.31 -76.48 -18.64
CA SER A 270 -3.30 -77.54 -18.48
C SER A 270 -3.93 -78.73 -17.80
#